data_AF-T1B0E4-F1
#
_entry.id   AF-T1B0E4-F1
#
_cell.length_a   1.000
_cell.length_b   1.000
_cell.length_c   1.000
_cell.angle_alpha   90.00
_cell.angle_beta   90.00
_cell.angle_gamma   90.00
#
_symmetry.space_group_name_H-M   'P 1'
#
loop_
_entity.id
_entity.type
_entity.pdbx_description
1 polymer ?
#
loop_
_entity_poly.entity_id
_entity_poly.type
_entity_poly.pdbx_seq_one_letter_code
_entity_poly.pdbx_strand_id
1 'polypeptide(L)' 'FTILSSTGSVLVNVPVPMSSVVHASFYINQTGTFNWQCEVDCGSGPTGWGGAMSTPGWMMGSVKVIL' A
#
# COMPACT_ATOMS: atom_id res chain seq x y z
N PHE A 1 4.83 -1.47 -0.44
CA PHE A 1 3.77 -0.81 0.33
C PHE A 1 3.74 0.64 -0.09
N THR A 2 2.67 1.05 -0.77
CA THR A 2 2.55 2.38 -1.35
C THR A 2 1.32 3.06 -0.79
N ILE A 3 1.45 4.28 -0.27
CA ILE A 3 0.33 5.13 0.16
C ILE A 3 0.10 6.18 -0.92
N LEU A 4 -1.16 6.32 -1.34
CA LEU A 4 -1.60 7.30 -2.32
C LEU A 4 -2.40 8.43 -1.67
N SER A 5 -2.27 9.64 -2.20
CA SER A 5 -3.15 10.76 -1.86
C SER A 5 -4.56 10.54 -2.43
N SER A 6 -5.51 11.36 -2.01
CA SER A 6 -6.86 11.38 -2.60
C SER A 6 -6.88 11.72 -4.10
N THR A 7 -5.83 12.37 -4.61
CA THR A 7 -5.63 12.70 -6.03
C THR A 7 -4.85 11.64 -6.81
N GLY A 8 -4.51 10.51 -6.17
CA GLY A 8 -3.73 9.42 -6.78
C GLY A 8 -2.22 9.67 -6.86
N SER A 9 -1.72 10.71 -6.21
CA SER A 9 -0.28 10.98 -6.14
C SER A 9 0.39 10.08 -5.09
N VAL A 10 1.59 9.59 -5.37
CA VAL A 10 2.35 8.78 -4.41
C VAL A 10 2.81 9.67 -3.25
N LEU A 11 2.41 9.32 -2.03
CA LEU A 11 2.86 9.98 -0.80
C LEU A 11 4.03 9.24 -0.16
N VAL A 12 3.95 7.90 -0.13
CA VAL A 12 4.96 7.02 0.45
C VAL A 12 5.09 5.80 -0.44
N ASN A 13 6.32 5.37 -0.73
CA ASN A 13 6.60 4.09 -1.36
C ASN A 13 7.74 3.38 -0.60
N VAL A 14 7.40 2.29 0.07
CA VAL A 14 8.35 1.44 0.80
C VAL A 14 8.46 0.09 0.09
N PRO A 15 9.60 -0.20 -0.57
CA PRO A 15 9.90 -1.53 -1.08
C PRO A 15 10.00 -2.55 0.06
N VAL A 16 9.43 -3.74 -0.13
CA VAL A 16 9.48 -4.84 0.85
C VAL A 16 10.03 -6.09 0.16
N PRO A 17 11.34 -6.39 0.31
CA PRO A 17 11.94 -7.59 -0.25
C PRO A 17 11.32 -8.88 0.32
N MET A 18 11.38 -9.97 -0.46
CA MET A 18 10.94 -11.28 0.01
C MET A 18 11.69 -11.71 1.29
N SER A 19 10.97 -12.33 2.21
CA SER A 19 11.52 -12.90 3.45
C SER A 19 12.27 -11.89 4.32
N SER A 20 11.84 -10.62 4.30
CA SER A 20 12.46 -9.54 5.07
C SER A 20 11.46 -8.87 6.00
N VAL A 21 11.99 -8.19 7.02
CA VAL A 21 11.24 -7.23 7.83
C VAL A 21 11.78 -5.84 7.51
N VAL A 22 10.92 -4.95 7.03
CA VAL A 22 11.28 -3.57 6.72
C VAL A 22 10.70 -2.65 7.78
N HIS A 23 11.58 -1.93 8.48
CA HIS A 23 11.18 -0.84 9.37
C HIS A 23 11.22 0.48 8.60
N ALA A 24 10.08 1.16 8.51
CA ALA A 24 9.97 2.47 7.90
C ALA A 24 9.26 3.43 8.86
N SER A 25 9.66 4.70 8.83
CA SER A 25 9.01 5.77 9.57
C SER A 25 8.77 6.93 8.64
N PHE A 26 7.55 7.42 8.62
CA PHE A 26 7.12 8.56 7.82
C PHE A 26 6.08 9.35 8.60
N TYR A 27 5.93 10.62 8.26
CA TYR A 27 4.98 11.52 8.89
C TYR A 27 3.95 11.99 7.87
N ILE A 28 2.67 11.77 8.15
CA ILE A 28 1.57 12.27 7.34
C ILE A 28 0.95 13.46 8.08
N ASN A 29 1.26 14.68 7.62
CA ASN A 29 0.81 15.92 8.27
C ASN A 29 -0.63 16.33 7.90
N GLN A 30 -1.43 15.38 7.39
CA GLN A 30 -2.74 15.63 6.82
C GLN A 30 -3.71 14.61 7.38
N THR A 31 -4.76 15.10 8.05
CA THR A 31 -5.86 14.25 8.52
C THR A 31 -6.66 13.75 7.32
N GLY A 32 -7.09 12.50 7.37
CA GLY A 32 -7.88 11.91 6.29
C GLY A 32 -7.71 10.40 6.18
N THR A 33 -8.35 9.84 5.16
CA THR A 33 -8.20 8.43 4.80
C THR A 33 -7.36 8.34 3.53
N PHE A 34 -6.28 7.56 3.60
CA PHE A 34 -5.36 7.32 2.51
C PHE A 34 -5.44 5.85 2.10
N ASN A 35 -5.53 5.56 0.81
CA ASN A 35 -5.45 4.19 0.35
C ASN A 35 -3.99 3.74 0.30
N TRP A 36 -3.77 2.49 0.68
CA TRP A 36 -2.49 1.83 0.48
C TRP A 36 -2.68 0.59 -0.38
N GLN A 37 -1.65 0.29 -1.17
CA GLN A 37 -1.61 -0.83 -2.10
C GLN A 37 -0.20 -1.46 -2.09
N CYS A 38 -0.13 -2.79 -2.20
CA CYS A 38 1.09 -3.46 -2.64
C CYS A 38 1.18 -3.33 -4.15
N GLU A 39 2.29 -2.79 -4.66
CA GLU A 39 2.53 -2.56 -6.09
C GLU A 39 3.48 -3.60 -6.71
N VAL A 40 3.77 -4.68 -5.97
CA VAL A 40 4.54 -5.81 -6.49
C VAL A 40 3.55 -6.82 -7.05
N ASP A 41 3.69 -7.21 -8.31
CA ASP A 41 2.86 -8.15 -9.06
C ASP A 41 3.05 -9.62 -8.60
N CYS A 42 2.85 -9.87 -7.31
CA CYS A 42 3.08 -11.16 -6.66
C CYS A 42 1.80 -11.97 -6.39
N GLY A 43 0.68 -11.57 -6.99
CA GLY A 43 -0.60 -12.26 -6.94
C GLY A 43 -0.73 -13.38 -7.96
N SER A 44 -1.97 -13.81 -8.21
CA SER A 44 -2.28 -14.87 -9.18
C SER A 44 -2.61 -14.32 -10.57
N GLY A 45 -2.64 -15.20 -11.57
CA GLY A 45 -3.01 -14.87 -12.94
C GLY A 45 -1.88 -14.23 -13.76
N PRO A 46 -2.13 -13.97 -15.06
CA PRO A 46 -1.09 -13.58 -16.01
C PRO A 46 -0.49 -12.20 -15.76
N THR A 47 -1.18 -11.33 -15.02
CA THR A 47 -0.70 -10.00 -14.65
C THR A 47 -0.03 -9.95 -13.28
N GLY A 48 -0.09 -11.02 -12.48
CA GLY A 48 0.35 -11.00 -11.08
C GLY A 48 -0.50 -10.12 -10.16
N TRP A 49 -1.66 -9.64 -10.62
CA TRP A 49 -2.57 -8.77 -9.85
C TRP A 49 -3.82 -9.46 -9.30
N GLY A 50 -4.01 -10.75 -9.56
CA GLY A 50 -5.14 -11.52 -9.06
C GLY A 50 -4.99 -12.00 -7.61
N GLY A 51 -6.05 -12.58 -7.08
CA GLY A 51 -6.04 -13.22 -5.77
C GLY A 51 -5.83 -12.21 -4.65
N ALA A 52 -4.78 -12.40 -3.84
CA ALA A 52 -4.43 -11.52 -2.73
C ALA A 52 -4.30 -10.04 -3.13
N MET A 53 -3.78 -9.78 -4.33
CA MET A 53 -3.54 -8.44 -4.87
C MET A 53 -4.84 -7.70 -5.25
N SER A 54 -5.93 -8.43 -5.52
CA SER A 54 -7.25 -7.88 -5.87
C SER A 54 -8.31 -8.08 -4.78
N THR A 55 -7.94 -8.66 -3.63
CA THR A 55 -8.89 -8.95 -2.54
C THR A 55 -8.82 -7.85 -1.47
N PRO A 56 -9.93 -7.14 -1.20
CA PRO A 56 -9.96 -6.09 -0.16
C PRO A 56 -9.48 -6.61 1.20
N GLY A 57 -8.63 -5.84 1.86
CA GLY A 57 -8.08 -6.17 3.19
C GLY A 57 -6.88 -7.10 3.17
N TRP A 58 -6.40 -7.53 2.00
CA TRP A 58 -5.19 -8.34 1.87
C TRP A 58 -4.01 -7.44 1.54
N MET A 59 -3.63 -7.34 0.26
CA MET A 59 -2.51 -6.53 -0.21
C MET A 59 -2.92 -5.08 -0.53
N MET A 60 -4.00 -4.62 0.08
CA MET A 60 -4.54 -3.28 -0.06
C MET A 60 -5.37 -2.89 1.18
N GLY A 61 -5.54 -1.60 1.39
CA GLY A 61 -6.43 -1.12 2.45
C GLY A 61 -6.37 0.39 2.63
N SER A 62 -6.69 0.83 3.85
CA SER A 62 -6.77 2.25 4.19
C SER A 62 -5.99 2.57 5.45
N VAL A 63 -5.29 3.71 5.45
CA VAL A 63 -4.70 4.34 6.63
C VAL A 63 -5.55 5.54 6.99
N LYS A 64 -6.07 5.58 8.22
CA LYS A 64 -6.83 6.72 8.74
C LYS A 64 -5.95 7.54 9.68
N VAL A 65 -5.71 8.80 9.31
CA VAL A 65 -5.00 9.78 10.14
C VAL A 65 -6.05 10.67 10.80
N ILE A 66 -6.07 10.64 12.13
CA ILE A 66 -6.96 11.43 12.99
C ILE A 66 -6.15 12.47 13.76
N LEU A 67 -6.83 13.52 14.25
CA LEU A 67 -6.25 14.53 15.13
C LEU A 67 -5.93 13.96 16.52
#